data_AF-F5RFC0-F1
#
_entry.id   AF-F5RFC0-F1
#
_cell.length_a   1.000
_cell.length_b   1.000
_cell.length_c   1.000
_cell.angle_alpha   90.00
_cell.angle_beta   90.00
_cell.angle_gamma   90.00
#
_symmetry.space_group_name_H-M   'P 1'
#
loop_
_entity.id
_entity.type
_entity.pdbx_description
1 polymer ?
#
loop_
_entity_poly.entity_id
_entity_poly.type
_entity_poly.pdbx_seq_one_letter_code
_entity_poly.pdbx_strand_id
1 'polypeptide(L)'
;MVVELSQRFFFEAAHTLRRKVETESSLRIHGHTYHAEVSLRGEPDPASGMLMDLAVFRAALAEVRAKLDHRFLDEVEGIGPATLENLCHYLWRELAPQLPQLARVTVERQASGDKCTLSAC
;
A
#
# COMPACT_ATOMS: atom_id res chain seq x y z
N MET A 1 -0.52 -9.68 25.44
CA MET A 1 -1.25 -8.43 25.13
C MET A 1 -1.06 -8.16 23.65
N VAL A 2 -2.14 -8.04 22.88
CA VAL A 2 -2.06 -7.80 21.43
C VAL A 2 -1.99 -6.30 21.16
N VAL A 3 -1.04 -5.89 20.32
CA VAL A 3 -0.87 -4.51 19.85
C VAL A 3 -0.95 -4.44 18.32
N GLU A 4 -1.13 -3.24 17.79
CA GLU A 4 -1.03 -2.96 16.36
C GLU A 4 0.01 -1.86 16.14
N LEU A 5 0.96 -2.12 15.24
CA LEU A 5 2.05 -1.21 14.87
C LEU A 5 1.87 -0.82 13.41
N SER A 6 1.83 0.48 13.10
CA SER A 6 1.67 0.96 11.73
C SER A 6 2.84 1.82 11.26
N GLN A 7 3.05 1.83 9.94
CA GLN A 7 4.02 2.68 9.26
C GLN A 7 3.44 3.18 7.94
N ARG A 8 3.77 4.42 7.60
CA ARG A 8 3.31 5.08 6.38
C ARG A 8 4.46 5.31 5.40
N PHE A 9 4.12 5.31 4.12
CA PHE A 9 4.95 5.81 3.05
C PHE A 9 4.06 6.42 1.96
N PHE A 10 4.64 7.21 1.07
CA PHE A 10 3.94 7.72 -0.10
C PHE A 10 4.74 7.40 -1.36
N PHE A 11 4.05 7.41 -2.50
CA PHE A 11 4.67 7.27 -3.81
C PHE A 11 3.93 8.13 -4.83
N GLU A 12 4.67 8.71 -5.77
CA GLU A 12 4.14 9.49 -6.88
C GLU A 12 4.07 8.59 -8.11
N ALA A 13 2.87 8.38 -8.66
CA ALA A 13 2.74 7.51 -9.82
C ALA A 13 1.65 7.96 -10.79
N ALA A 14 1.82 7.59 -12.05
CA ALA A 14 0.84 7.80 -13.10
C ALA A 14 0.09 6.50 -13.41
N HIS A 15 -1.14 6.61 -13.90
CA HIS A 15 -1.93 5.47 -14.37
C HIS A 15 -2.99 5.89 -15.41
N THR A 16 -3.67 4.90 -15.98
CA THR A 16 -4.96 5.10 -16.64
C THR A 16 -6.03 4.24 -15.98
N LEU A 17 -7.29 4.61 -16.19
CA LEU A 17 -8.45 3.84 -15.74
C LEU A 17 -9.58 3.90 -16.77
N ARG A 18 -10.44 2.88 -16.76
CA ARG A 18 -11.67 2.84 -17.55
C ARG A 18 -12.87 3.05 -16.63
N ARG A 19 -13.15 4.30 -16.26
CA ARG A 19 -14.30 4.62 -15.39
C ARG A 19 -15.60 4.68 -16.20
N LYS A 20 -16.74 4.50 -15.50
CA LYS A 20 -18.09 4.69 -16.07
C LYS A 20 -18.51 6.16 -16.11
N VAL A 21 -18.03 6.95 -15.15
CA VAL A 21 -18.23 8.40 -15.03
C VAL A 21 -16.84 9.04 -15.10
N GLU A 22 -16.76 10.24 -15.68
CA GLU A 22 -15.46 10.88 -15.98
C GLU A 22 -14.58 10.01 -16.91
N THR A 23 -15.22 9.29 -17.83
CA THR A 23 -14.56 8.30 -18.69
C THR A 23 -13.38 8.90 -19.44
N GLU A 24 -13.57 10.06 -20.09
CA GLU A 24 -12.54 10.66 -20.93
C GLU A 24 -11.29 11.07 -20.14
N SER A 25 -11.45 11.71 -18.98
CA SER A 25 -10.30 12.08 -18.14
C SER A 25 -9.61 10.86 -17.55
N SER A 26 -10.38 9.82 -17.17
CA SER A 26 -9.80 8.59 -16.62
C SER A 26 -8.96 7.79 -17.63
N LEU A 27 -9.29 7.88 -18.92
CA LEU A 27 -8.56 7.20 -20.00
C LEU A 27 -7.23 7.88 -20.34
N ARG A 28 -7.05 9.15 -19.96
CA ARG A 28 -5.79 9.87 -20.16
C ARG A 28 -4.78 9.43 -19.10
N ILE A 29 -3.50 9.49 -19.46
CA ILE A 29 -2.43 9.36 -18.48
C ILE A 29 -2.54 10.53 -17.50
N HIS A 30 -2.68 10.20 -16.23
CA HIS A 30 -2.72 11.15 -15.13
C HIS A 30 -2.08 10.50 -13.91
N GLY A 31 -1.76 11.28 -12.89
CA GLY A 31 -1.08 10.75 -11.72
C GLY A 31 -1.59 11.34 -10.42
N HIS A 32 -1.20 10.68 -9.34
CA HIS A 32 -1.57 11.06 -7.99
C HIS A 32 -0.39 10.83 -7.05
N THR A 33 -0.41 11.60 -5.97
CA THR A 33 0.29 11.26 -4.75
C THR A 33 -0.52 10.23 -3.99
N TYR A 34 -0.02 9.00 -3.92
CA TYR A 34 -0.65 7.92 -3.15
C TYR A 34 0.00 7.84 -1.77
N HIS A 35 -0.80 7.68 -0.73
CA HIS A 35 -0.35 7.44 0.62
C HIS A 35 -0.74 6.02 1.03
N ALA A 36 0.24 5.23 1.42
CA ALA A 36 0.04 3.88 1.92
C ALA A 36 0.32 3.83 3.43
N GLU A 37 -0.58 3.19 4.18
CA GLU A 37 -0.36 2.81 5.58
C GLU A 37 -0.44 1.29 5.69
N VAL A 38 0.59 0.69 6.26
CA VAL A 38 0.66 -0.75 6.53
C VAL A 38 0.70 -0.94 8.03
N SER A 39 -0.07 -1.90 8.55
CA SER A 39 -0.02 -2.28 9.96
C SER A 39 0.24 -3.76 10.18
N LEU A 40 0.95 -4.03 11.27
CA LEU A 40 1.24 -5.35 11.80
C LEU A 40 0.48 -5.52 13.11
N ARG A 41 -0.07 -6.70 13.38
CA ARG A 41 -0.77 -7.01 14.62
C ARG A 41 -0.24 -8.29 15.24
N GLY A 42 0.05 -8.24 16.54
CA GLY A 42 0.53 -9.41 17.27
C GLY A 42 0.93 -9.07 18.70
N GLU A 43 1.58 -10.01 19.36
CA GLU A 43 2.13 -9.82 20.69
C GLU A 43 3.60 -9.38 20.59
N PRO A 44 4.03 -8.35 21.32
CA PRO A 44 5.44 -7.99 21.39
C PRO A 44 6.29 -9.13 21.96
N ASP A 45 7.50 -9.29 21.43
CA ASP A 45 8.48 -10.23 21.97
C ASP A 45 8.79 -9.89 23.45
N PRO A 46 8.76 -10.87 24.38
CA PRO A 46 8.91 -10.59 25.82
C PRO A 46 10.27 -10.02 26.23
N ALA A 47 11.34 -10.29 25.46
CA ALA A 47 12.68 -9.85 25.81
C ALA A 47 12.95 -8.41 25.33
N SER A 48 12.54 -8.10 24.09
CA SER A 48 12.77 -6.80 23.46
C SER A 48 11.62 -5.80 23.67
N GLY A 49 10.41 -6.28 23.97
CA GLY A 49 9.20 -5.46 24.06
C GLY A 49 8.68 -4.96 22.70
N MET A 50 9.23 -5.45 21.59
CA MET A 50 8.87 -5.01 20.24
C MET A 50 7.99 -6.03 19.52
N LEU A 51 7.01 -5.55 18.75
CA LEU A 51 6.31 -6.39 17.79
C LEU A 51 7.21 -6.71 16.58
N MET A 52 7.88 -5.67 16.06
CA MET A 52 8.89 -5.75 15.00
C MET A 52 9.80 -4.53 15.11
N ASP A 53 11.07 -4.67 14.72
CA ASP A 53 11.98 -3.53 14.54
C ASP A 53 11.46 -2.62 13.41
N LEU A 54 11.20 -1.35 13.73
CA LEU A 54 10.71 -0.36 12.77
C LEU A 54 11.67 -0.10 11.60
N ALA A 55 12.98 -0.31 11.77
CA ALA A 55 13.94 -0.21 10.67
C ALA A 55 13.75 -1.34 9.65
N VAL A 56 13.52 -2.58 10.12
CA VAL A 56 13.20 -3.73 9.27
C VAL A 56 11.87 -3.50 8.57
N PHE A 57 10.85 -3.02 9.30
CA PHE A 57 9.56 -2.71 8.70
C PHE A 57 9.68 -1.64 7.60
N ARG A 58 10.40 -0.54 7.86
CA ARG A 58 10.65 0.49 6.84
C ARG A 58 11.43 -0.03 5.63
N ALA A 59 12.39 -0.93 5.82
CA ALA A 59 13.14 -1.53 4.71
C ALA A 59 12.23 -2.34 3.78
N ALA A 60 11.37 -3.21 4.33
CA ALA A 60 10.39 -3.96 3.55
C ALA A 60 9.42 -3.04 2.77
N LEU A 61 8.96 -1.96 3.41
CA LEU A 61 8.12 -0.97 2.74
C LEU A 61 8.86 -0.21 1.63
N ALA A 62 10.15 0.09 1.82
CA ALA A 62 10.98 0.77 0.83
C ALA A 62 11.18 -0.07 -0.44
N GLU A 63 11.36 -1.39 -0.30
CA GLU A 63 11.46 -2.31 -1.43
C GLU A 63 10.21 -2.29 -2.32
N VAL A 64 9.03 -2.36 -1.69
CA VAL A 64 7.76 -2.33 -2.44
C VAL A 64 7.49 -0.94 -3.00
N ARG A 65 7.80 0.13 -2.24
CA ARG A 65 7.71 1.51 -2.72
C ARG A 65 8.54 1.73 -3.98
N ALA A 66 9.76 1.19 -4.07
CA ALA A 66 10.62 1.34 -5.25
C ALA A 66 10.02 0.72 -6.53
N LYS A 67 9.07 -0.21 -6.40
CA LYS A 67 8.33 -0.79 -7.54
C LYS A 67 7.20 0.13 -8.03
N LEU A 68 6.81 1.13 -7.25
CA LEU A 68 5.64 1.98 -7.49
C LEU A 68 6.00 3.46 -7.72
N ASP A 69 7.00 3.97 -7.00
CA ASP A 69 7.38 5.38 -7.02
C ASP A 69 8.02 5.80 -8.34
N HIS A 70 7.55 6.93 -8.89
CA HIS A 70 7.91 7.45 -10.21
C HIS A 70 7.68 6.45 -11.35
N ARG A 71 6.60 5.64 -11.26
CA ARG A 71 6.23 4.65 -12.28
C ARG A 71 4.89 4.97 -12.94
N PHE A 72 4.70 4.38 -14.11
CA PHE A 72 3.40 4.22 -14.74
C PHE A 72 2.82 2.87 -14.28
N LEU A 73 1.79 2.90 -13.43
CA LEU A 73 1.29 1.72 -12.72
C LEU A 73 0.70 0.65 -13.64
N ASP A 74 0.20 1.05 -14.82
CA ASP A 74 -0.33 0.13 -15.82
C ASP A 74 0.73 -0.85 -16.35
N GLU A 75 2.03 -0.51 -16.22
CA GLU A 75 3.17 -1.36 -16.61
C GLU A 75 3.72 -2.20 -15.45
N VAL A 76 3.24 -1.99 -14.22
CA VAL A 76 3.69 -2.75 -13.05
C VAL A 76 2.91 -4.07 -12.99
N GLU A 77 3.63 -5.16 -13.22
CA GLU A 77 3.05 -6.50 -13.27
C GLU A 77 2.32 -6.85 -11.95
N GLY A 78 1.12 -7.43 -12.09
CA GLY A 78 0.34 -7.92 -10.96
C GLY A 78 -0.51 -6.89 -10.24
N ILE A 79 -0.46 -5.59 -10.59
CA ILE A 79 -1.45 -4.61 -10.08
C ILE A 79 -2.80 -4.82 -10.76
N GLY A 80 -2.81 -5.04 -12.08
CA GLY A 80 -4.04 -4.92 -12.88
C GLY A 80 -4.43 -3.44 -13.06
N PRO A 81 -5.72 -3.12 -13.28
CA PRO A 81 -6.15 -1.71 -13.30
C PRO A 81 -5.77 -1.02 -11.98
N ALA A 82 -5.09 0.13 -12.04
CA ALA A 82 -4.50 0.78 -10.88
C ALA A 82 -5.52 1.52 -9.98
N THR A 83 -6.55 0.80 -9.53
CA THR A 83 -7.53 1.27 -8.55
C THR A 83 -6.96 1.18 -7.13
N LEU A 84 -7.61 1.82 -6.15
CA LEU A 84 -7.13 1.75 -4.76
C LEU A 84 -7.23 0.34 -4.19
N GLU A 85 -8.26 -0.42 -4.56
CA GLU A 85 -8.48 -1.81 -4.18
C GLU A 85 -7.34 -2.70 -4.69
N ASN A 86 -7.01 -2.59 -5.97
CA ASN A 86 -5.93 -3.37 -6.57
C ASN A 86 -4.55 -2.97 -6.02
N LEU A 87 -4.34 -1.71 -5.69
CA LEU A 87 -3.12 -1.28 -4.98
C LEU A 87 -3.03 -1.88 -3.57
N CYS A 88 -4.14 -1.92 -2.81
CA CYS A 88 -4.17 -2.61 -1.52
C CYS A 88 -3.82 -4.10 -1.66
N HIS A 89 -4.41 -4.80 -2.64
CA HIS A 89 -4.11 -6.22 -2.90
C HIS A 89 -2.67 -6.45 -3.36
N TYR A 90 -2.14 -5.59 -4.22
CA TYR A 90 -0.76 -5.65 -4.68
C TYR A 90 0.21 -5.49 -3.51
N LEU A 91 0.06 -4.42 -2.71
CA LEU A 91 0.89 -4.18 -1.53
C LEU A 91 0.80 -5.35 -0.54
N TRP A 92 -0.39 -5.88 -0.30
CA TRP A 92 -0.58 -7.05 0.56
C TRP A 92 0.23 -8.25 0.06
N ARG A 93 0.10 -8.58 -1.23
CA ARG A 93 0.80 -9.74 -1.82
C ARG A 93 2.32 -9.59 -1.78
N GLU A 94 2.83 -8.39 -2.03
CA GLU A 94 4.27 -8.12 -1.98
C GLU A 94 4.84 -8.17 -0.55
N LEU A 95 4.05 -7.76 0.45
CA LEU A 95 4.50 -7.62 1.83
C LEU A 95 4.27 -8.87 2.68
N ALA A 96 3.19 -9.63 2.44
CA ALA A 96 2.82 -10.79 3.25
C ALA A 96 3.94 -11.85 3.40
N PRO A 97 4.74 -12.16 2.36
CA PRO A 97 5.86 -13.11 2.51
C PRO A 97 6.96 -12.65 3.47
N GLN A 98 7.15 -11.33 3.61
CA GLN A 98 8.18 -10.74 4.48
C GLN A 98 7.62 -10.35 5.86
N LEU A 99 6.32 -10.08 5.95
CA LEU A 99 5.63 -9.55 7.13
C LEU A 99 4.49 -10.49 7.56
N PRO A 100 4.77 -11.59 8.28
CA PRO A 100 3.76 -12.60 8.63
C PRO A 100 2.66 -12.07 9.57
N GLN A 101 2.90 -10.95 10.25
CA GLN A 101 1.94 -10.28 11.13
C GLN A 101 1.12 -9.19 10.42
N LEU A 102 1.19 -9.12 9.07
CA LEU A 102 0.47 -8.13 8.27
C LEU A 102 -1.03 -8.19 8.57
N ALA A 103 -1.56 -7.07 9.04
CA ALA A 103 -2.93 -6.97 9.54
C ALA A 103 -3.79 -6.06 8.67
N ARG A 104 -3.22 -4.94 8.19
CA ARG A 104 -3.95 -3.96 7.38
C ARG A 104 -3.05 -3.30 6.36
N VAL A 105 -3.61 -3.04 5.19
CA VAL A 105 -3.05 -2.15 4.16
C VAL A 105 -4.12 -1.13 3.82
N THR A 106 -3.77 0.15 3.86
CA THR A 106 -4.62 1.26 3.41
C THR A 106 -3.90 2.02 2.32
N VAL A 107 -4.61 2.36 1.24
CA VAL A 107 -4.12 3.28 0.20
C VAL A 107 -5.10 4.43 0.06
N GLU A 108 -4.57 5.66 0.07
CA GLU A 108 -5.31 6.91 0.07
C GLU A 108 -4.78 7.88 -0.98
N ARG A 109 -5.67 8.66 -1.60
CA ARG A 109 -5.34 9.90 -2.30
C ARG A 109 -5.88 11.07 -1.48
N GLN A 110 -5.00 11.69 -0.69
CA GLN A 110 -5.44 12.68 0.31
C GLN A 110 -6.12 13.91 -0.30
N ALA A 111 -5.63 14.37 -1.45
CA ALA A 111 -6.17 15.55 -2.13
C ALA A 111 -7.64 15.39 -2.55
N SER A 112 -8.06 14.17 -2.91
CA SER A 112 -9.44 13.85 -3.29
C SER A 112 -10.26 13.21 -2.15
N GLY A 113 -9.61 12.83 -1.05
CA GLY A 113 -10.25 12.15 0.08
C GLY A 113 -10.60 10.67 -0.18
N ASP A 114 -10.11 10.10 -1.29
CA ASP A 114 -10.38 8.70 -1.63
C ASP A 114 -9.51 7.76 -0.80
N LYS A 115 -10.09 6.71 -0.22
CA LYS A 115 -9.37 5.73 0.61
C LYS A 115 -9.93 4.32 0.42
N CYS A 116 -9.03 3.34 0.32
CA CYS A 116 -9.36 1.92 0.40
C CYS A 116 -8.54 1.26 1.52
N THR A 117 -9.14 0.30 2.21
CA THR A 117 -8.49 -0.47 3.27
C THR A 117 -8.78 -1.96 3.05
N LEU A 118 -7.72 -2.77 3.06
CA LEU A 118 -7.74 -4.22 3.10
C LEU A 118 -7.23 -4.68 4.47
N SER A 119 -7.98 -5.54 5.15
CA SER A 119 -7.62 -6.10 6.46
C SER A 119 -7.61 -7.62 6.40
N ALA A 120 -6.74 -8.26 7.18
CA ALA A 120 -6.85 -9.70 7.47
C ALA A 120 -8.22 -10.01 8.07
N CYS A 121 -8.80 -11.14 7.65
CA CYS A 121 -10.00 -11.70 8.26
C CYS A 121 -9.73 -12.23 9.67
#